data_AF-A0A658KP75-F1
#
_entry.id   AF-A0A658KP75-F1
#
_cell.length_a   1.000
_cell.length_b   1.000
_cell.length_c   1.000
_cell.angle_alpha   90.00
_cell.angle_beta   90.00
_cell.angle_gamma   90.00
#
_symmetry.space_group_name_H-M   'P 1'
#
loop_
_entity.id
_entity.type
_entity.pdbx_description
1 polymer ?
#
loop_
_entity_poly.entity_id
_entity_poly.type
_entity_poly.pdbx_seq_one_letter_code
_entity_poly.pdbx_strand_id
1 'polypeptide(L)'
;MPSFPEKKHEHEIYCFEFNTGILIKIYQDKFRWVYFVAEIGQLHKTDADTLMSILYLNSFSFRKPFFTLGLNNKKIGELHARTPLLEVDNVQMREVFENLLGVAAEIKKMFDFN
;
A
#
# COMPACT_ATOMS: atom_id res chain seq x y z
N MET A 1 -9.47 10.84 -12.74
CA MET A 1 -9.50 9.55 -13.47
C MET A 1 -8.21 8.82 -13.20
N PRO A 2 -8.21 7.48 -13.03
CA PRO A 2 -6.98 6.73 -12.83
C PRO A 2 -6.14 6.69 -14.12
N SER A 3 -4.82 6.58 -13.98
CA SER A 3 -3.94 6.18 -15.08
C SER A 3 -3.85 4.65 -15.19
N PHE A 4 -3.47 4.18 -16.38
CA PHE A 4 -3.34 2.76 -16.71
C PHE A 4 -1.88 2.48 -17.07
N PRO A 5 -1.03 2.09 -16.09
CA PRO A 5 0.36 1.80 -16.37
C PRO A 5 0.52 0.51 -17.18
N GLU A 6 1.68 0.34 -17.79
CA GLU A 6 2.09 -0.95 -18.37
C GLU A 6 2.17 -2.02 -17.27
N LYS A 7 1.84 -3.26 -17.65
CA LYS A 7 1.85 -4.39 -16.73
C LYS A 7 3.25 -4.66 -16.21
N LYS A 8 3.39 -4.74 -14.88
CA LYS A 8 4.69 -4.94 -14.21
C LYS A 8 4.83 -6.32 -13.59
N HIS A 9 3.73 -6.98 -13.26
CA HIS A 9 3.75 -8.28 -12.55
C HIS A 9 3.26 -9.43 -13.43
N GLU A 10 3.86 -10.62 -13.26
CA GLU A 10 3.65 -11.82 -14.10
C GLU A 10 2.17 -12.27 -14.23
N HIS A 11 1.31 -11.86 -13.29
CA HIS A 11 -0.09 -12.28 -13.22
C HIS A 11 -1.08 -11.11 -13.20
N GLU A 12 -0.61 -9.91 -13.52
CA GLU A 12 -1.41 -8.69 -13.52
C GLU A 12 -2.42 -8.70 -14.68
N ILE A 13 -3.70 -8.56 -14.35
CA ILE A 13 -4.75 -8.33 -15.34
C ILE A 13 -4.97 -6.83 -15.49
N TYR A 14 -5.20 -6.12 -14.38
CA TYR A 14 -5.46 -4.69 -14.33
C TYR A 14 -4.54 -3.98 -13.34
N CYS A 15 -4.19 -2.75 -13.68
CA CYS A 15 -3.61 -1.79 -12.75
C CYS A 15 -4.27 -0.42 -12.95
N PHE A 16 -4.66 0.19 -11.84
CA PHE A 16 -5.18 1.55 -11.79
C PHE A 16 -4.32 2.37 -10.86
N GLU A 17 -3.87 3.53 -11.32
CA GLU A 17 -3.06 4.46 -10.55
C GLU A 17 -3.87 5.71 -10.19
N PHE A 18 -3.90 6.04 -8.91
CA PHE A 18 -4.59 7.20 -8.35
C PHE A 18 -3.56 8.12 -7.69
N ASN A 19 -3.50 9.37 -8.14
CA ASN A 19 -2.68 10.39 -7.51
C ASN A 19 -3.55 11.27 -6.60
N THR A 20 -3.47 11.02 -5.28
CA THR A 20 -4.21 11.76 -4.24
C THR A 20 -3.26 12.56 -3.33
N GLY A 21 -2.04 12.84 -3.79
CA GLY A 21 -0.92 13.31 -2.98
C GLY A 21 -0.06 12.17 -2.40
N ILE A 22 -0.63 10.97 -2.32
CA ILE A 22 0.05 9.69 -2.18
C ILE A 22 -0.31 8.87 -3.41
N LEU A 23 0.66 8.25 -4.06
CA LEU A 23 0.39 7.42 -5.24
C LEU A 23 -0.17 6.07 -4.78
N ILE A 24 -1.44 5.82 -5.09
CA ILE A 24 -2.09 4.54 -4.80
C ILE A 24 -2.26 3.75 -6.09
N LYS A 25 -1.83 2.49 -6.07
CA LYS A 25 -1.98 1.52 -7.15
C LYS A 25 -2.92 0.43 -6.72
N ILE A 26 -3.93 0.16 -7.54
CA ILE A 26 -4.86 -0.96 -7.36
C ILE A 26 -4.58 -1.97 -8.45
N TYR A 27 -4.12 -3.16 -8.07
CA TYR A 27 -3.88 -4.27 -8.99
C TYR A 27 -4.97 -5.31 -8.85
N GLN A 28 -5.31 -5.96 -9.96
CA GLN A 28 -6.05 -7.20 -9.95
C GLN A 28 -5.25 -8.29 -10.64
N ASP A 29 -5.11 -9.44 -9.99
CA ASP A 29 -4.42 -10.59 -10.56
C ASP A 29 -5.37 -11.62 -11.21
N LYS A 30 -4.78 -12.59 -11.90
CA LYS A 30 -5.49 -13.70 -12.54
C LYS A 30 -6.21 -14.64 -11.57
N PHE A 31 -5.87 -14.59 -10.29
CA PHE A 31 -6.43 -15.45 -9.24
C PHE A 31 -7.53 -14.76 -8.44
N ARG A 32 -8.04 -13.62 -8.93
CA ARG A 32 -9.11 -12.82 -8.30
C ARG A 32 -8.70 -12.24 -6.95
N TRP A 33 -7.44 -11.82 -6.80
CA TRP A 33 -7.02 -10.95 -5.71
C TRP A 33 -6.98 -9.50 -6.16
N VAL A 34 -7.36 -8.61 -5.25
CA VAL A 34 -7.16 -7.17 -5.37
C VAL A 34 -6.04 -6.76 -4.42
N TYR A 35 -5.09 -6.01 -4.93
CA TYR A 35 -3.96 -5.47 -4.18
C TYR A 35 -4.08 -3.96 -4.15
N PHE A 36 -3.84 -3.38 -2.97
CA PHE A 36 -3.78 -1.94 -2.77
C PHE A 36 -2.36 -1.60 -2.32
N VAL A 37 -1.71 -0.71 -3.05
CA VAL A 37 -0.31 -0.32 -2.80
C VAL A 37 -0.22 1.19 -2.75
N ALA A 38 0.19 1.74 -1.62
CA ALA A 38 0.45 3.16 -1.46
C ALA A 38 1.97 3.41 -1.41
N GLU A 39 2.49 4.23 -2.32
CA GLU A 39 3.86 4.74 -2.25
C GLU A 39 3.91 5.97 -1.35
N ILE A 40 4.47 5.81 -0.15
CA ILE A 40 4.47 6.82 0.92
C ILE A 40 5.48 7.93 0.62
N GLY A 41 6.65 7.55 0.11
CA GLY A 41 7.76 8.47 -0.15
C GLY A 41 9.13 7.84 0.08
N GLN A 42 10.19 8.62 -0.06
CA GLN A 42 11.55 8.16 0.21
C GLN A 42 11.89 8.31 1.70
N LEU A 43 12.49 7.28 2.30
CA LEU A 43 12.95 7.34 3.69
C LEU A 43 14.32 8.02 3.78
N HIS A 44 14.41 9.13 4.51
CA HIS A 44 15.67 9.86 4.72
C HIS A 44 16.51 9.31 5.87
N LYS A 45 15.84 8.84 6.93
CA LYS A 45 16.48 8.39 8.16
C LYS A 45 16.48 6.87 8.23
N THR A 46 17.66 6.27 8.08
CA THR A 46 17.83 4.80 8.09
C THR A 46 18.63 4.31 9.29
N ASP A 47 18.53 4.99 10.43
CA ASP A 47 19.10 4.48 11.68
C ASP A 47 18.33 3.24 12.16
N ALA A 48 18.99 2.40 12.97
CA ALA A 48 18.43 1.12 13.40
C ALA A 48 17.11 1.28 14.18
N ASP A 49 16.98 2.31 15.02
CA ASP A 49 15.78 2.54 15.83
C ASP A 49 14.58 2.94 14.96
N THR A 50 14.81 3.80 13.96
CA THR A 50 13.79 4.16 12.97
C THR A 50 13.34 2.93 12.17
N LEU A 51 14.28 2.09 11.71
CA LEU A 51 13.95 0.88 10.96
C LEU A 51 13.22 -0.16 11.81
N MET A 52 13.59 -0.31 13.09
CA MET A 52 12.89 -1.20 14.02
C MET A 52 11.47 -0.71 14.32
N SER A 53 11.28 0.62 14.43
CA SER A 53 9.96 1.23 14.63
C SER A 53 9.05 1.03 13.41
N ILE A 54 9.60 1.17 12.20
CA ILE A 54 8.91 0.88 10.93
C ILE A 54 8.52 -0.60 10.87
N LEU A 55 9.44 -1.51 11.20
CA LEU A 55 9.17 -2.95 11.20
C LEU A 55 8.11 -3.33 12.24
N TYR A 56 8.07 -2.65 13.39
CA TYR A 56 7.08 -2.88 14.44
C TYR A 56 5.64 -2.60 13.99
N LEU A 57 5.43 -1.73 13.00
CA LEU A 57 4.09 -1.51 12.41
C LEU A 57 3.52 -2.77 11.74
N ASN A 58 4.37 -3.73 11.37
CA ASN A 58 3.95 -5.04 10.85
C ASN A 58 3.65 -6.06 11.94
N SER A 59 3.57 -5.65 13.22
CA SER A 59 3.19 -6.54 14.31
C SER A 59 1.84 -7.19 14.03
N PHE A 60 1.76 -8.51 14.27
CA PHE A 60 0.56 -9.27 14.02
C PHE A 60 -0.66 -8.68 14.76
N SER A 61 -1.78 -8.57 14.05
CA SER A 61 -3.06 -8.18 14.65
C SER A 61 -4.21 -8.84 13.91
N PHE A 62 -5.37 -8.93 14.57
CA PHE A 62 -6.61 -9.40 13.97
C PHE A 62 -7.35 -8.33 13.15
N ARG A 63 -6.74 -7.14 12.95
CA ARG A 63 -7.37 -6.05 12.19
C ARG A 63 -7.42 -6.40 10.70
N LYS A 64 -8.55 -6.12 10.07
CA LYS A 64 -8.75 -6.28 8.62
C LYS A 64 -9.02 -4.92 7.97
N PRO A 65 -8.47 -4.65 6.77
CA PRO A 65 -7.39 -5.40 6.13
C PRO A 65 -6.08 -5.25 6.91
N PHE A 66 -5.19 -6.24 6.83
CA PHE A 66 -3.85 -6.12 7.40
C PHE A 66 -2.97 -5.32 6.42
N PHE A 67 -2.42 -4.20 6.88
CA PHE A 67 -1.49 -3.39 6.10
C PHE A 67 -0.06 -3.81 6.42
N THR A 68 0.71 -4.09 5.37
CA THR A 68 2.12 -4.43 5.46
C THR A 68 2.95 -3.27 4.93
N LEU A 69 3.82 -2.72 5.77
CA LEU A 69 4.76 -1.67 5.41
C LEU A 69 6.10 -2.29 5.01
N GLY A 70 6.62 -1.90 3.85
CA GLY A 70 7.93 -2.31 3.36
C GLY A 70 8.72 -1.14 2.76
N LEU A 71 9.99 -1.41 2.46
CA LEU A 71 10.83 -0.54 1.65
C LEU A 71 11.17 -1.27 0.36
N ASN A 72 10.97 -0.61 -0.79
CA ASN A 72 11.39 -1.18 -2.06
C ASN A 72 12.90 -1.02 -2.30
N ASN A 73 13.39 -1.51 -3.44
CA ASN A 73 14.81 -1.47 -3.82
C ASN A 73 15.39 -0.04 -3.92
N LYS A 74 14.54 1.00 -3.96
CA LYS A 74 14.93 2.41 -3.98
C LYS A 74 14.76 3.10 -2.63
N LYS A 75 14.51 2.35 -1.55
CA LYS A 75 14.18 2.86 -0.21
C LYS A 75 12.93 3.75 -0.18
N ILE A 76 11.99 3.49 -1.10
CA ILE A 76 10.67 4.11 -1.06
C ILE A 76 9.79 3.24 -0.15
N GLY A 77 9.12 3.88 0.81
CA GLY A 77 8.15 3.25 1.67
C GLY A 77 6.90 2.87 0.89
N GLU A 78 6.47 1.62 1.03
CA GLU A 78 5.28 1.11 0.38
C GLU A 78 4.38 0.42 1.41
N LEU A 79 3.12 0.84 1.47
CA LEU A 79 2.09 0.21 2.29
C LEU A 79 1.20 -0.66 1.40
N HIS A 80 1.13 -1.94 1.72
CA HIS A 80 0.44 -2.95 0.92
C HIS A 80 -0.70 -3.59 1.70
N ALA A 81 -1.83 -3.82 1.03
CA ALA A 81 -2.85 -4.75 1.46
C ALA A 81 -3.31 -5.61 0.28
N ARG A 82 -3.78 -6.81 0.55
CA ARG A 82 -4.46 -7.62 -0.45
C ARG A 82 -5.68 -8.31 0.15
N THR A 83 -6.70 -8.50 -0.67
CA THR A 83 -7.92 -9.19 -0.29
C THR A 83 -8.44 -10.02 -1.47
N PRO A 84 -9.01 -11.20 -1.25
CA PRO A 84 -9.72 -11.92 -2.29
C PRO A 84 -10.93 -11.09 -2.75
N LEU A 85 -11.11 -10.94 -4.06
CA LEU A 85 -12.28 -10.27 -4.63
C LEU A 85 -13.60 -10.97 -4.27
N LEU A 86 -13.54 -12.23 -3.84
CA LEU A 86 -14.71 -12.96 -3.34
C LEU A 86 -15.17 -12.45 -1.96
N GLU A 87 -14.27 -11.85 -1.18
CA GLU A 87 -14.55 -11.41 0.19
C GLU A 87 -14.97 -9.94 0.30
N VAL A 88 -14.85 -9.16 -0.79
CA VAL A 88 -15.11 -7.72 -0.77
C VAL A 88 -16.05 -7.27 -1.87
N ASP A 89 -17.00 -6.42 -1.51
CA ASP A 89 -17.81 -5.65 -2.46
C ASP A 89 -17.15 -4.29 -2.77
N ASN A 90 -17.79 -3.50 -3.62
CA ASN A 90 -17.30 -2.18 -4.02
C ASN A 90 -17.26 -1.16 -2.86
N VAL A 91 -18.13 -1.28 -1.86
CA VAL A 91 -18.14 -0.41 -0.68
C VAL A 91 -16.93 -0.74 0.19
N GLN A 92 -16.71 -2.03 0.47
CA GLN A 92 -15.58 -2.50 1.26
C GLN A 92 -14.25 -2.21 0.58
N MET A 93 -14.14 -2.36 -0.74
CA MET A 93 -12.93 -1.96 -1.48
C MET A 93 -12.64 -0.45 -1.33
N ARG A 94 -13.68 0.38 -1.31
CA ARG A 94 -13.51 1.83 -1.08
C ARG A 94 -13.08 2.11 0.36
N GLU A 95 -13.64 1.43 1.35
CA GLU A 95 -13.20 1.55 2.74
C GLU A 95 -11.74 1.16 2.91
N VAL A 96 -11.30 0.06 2.28
CA VAL A 96 -9.89 -0.35 2.27
C VAL A 96 -9.01 0.72 1.64
N PHE A 97 -9.45 1.32 0.53
CA PHE A 97 -8.73 2.40 -0.14
C PHE A 97 -8.57 3.64 0.74
N GLU A 98 -9.67 4.13 1.34
CA GLU A 98 -9.63 5.32 2.21
C GLU A 98 -8.80 5.07 3.48
N ASN A 99 -8.93 3.87 4.07
CA ASN A 99 -8.13 3.47 5.23
C ASN A 99 -6.64 3.39 4.89
N LEU A 100 -6.28 2.82 3.72
CA LEU A 100 -4.89 2.78 3.25
C LEU A 100 -4.34 4.20 3.08
N LEU A 101 -5.11 5.11 2.47
CA LEU A 101 -4.71 6.50 2.27
C LEU A 101 -4.47 7.21 3.61
N GLY A 102 -5.38 7.05 4.56
CA GLY A 102 -5.26 7.62 5.90
C GLY A 102 -4.02 7.12 6.64
N VAL A 103 -3.84 5.80 6.71
CA VAL A 103 -2.69 5.18 7.37
C VAL A 103 -1.38 5.54 6.69
N ALA A 104 -1.33 5.57 5.35
CA ALA A 104 -0.14 5.99 4.61
C ALA A 104 0.22 7.45 4.90
N ALA A 105 -0.77 8.35 5.00
CA ALA A 105 -0.55 9.75 5.34
C ALA A 105 -0.05 9.94 6.78
N GLU A 106 -0.53 9.15 7.72
CA GLU A 106 -0.05 9.15 9.11
C GLU A 106 1.40 8.65 9.19
N ILE A 107 1.72 7.53 8.53
CA ILE A 107 3.08 6.99 8.47
C ILE A 107 4.04 7.98 7.81
N LYS A 108 3.60 8.62 6.71
CA LYS A 108 4.39 9.66 6.01
C LYS A 108 4.84 10.76 6.98
N LYS A 109 3.91 11.27 7.78
CA LYS A 109 4.17 12.32 8.77
C LYS A 109 5.00 11.83 9.95
N MET A 110 4.74 10.62 10.45
CA MET A 110 5.41 10.07 11.63
C MET A 110 6.90 9.81 11.38
N PHE A 111 7.27 9.35 10.18
CA PHE A 111 8.63 8.96 9.82
C PHE A 111 9.32 9.93 8.84
N ASP A 112 8.68 11.05 8.52
CA ASP A 112 9.21 12.09 7.64
C ASP A 112 9.64 11.54 6.26
N PHE A 113 8.74 10.77 5.64
CA PHE A 113 8.90 10.35 4.25
C PHE A 113 8.66 11.54 3.32
N ASN A 114 9.56 11.77 2.36
CA ASN A 114 9.39 12.82 1.33
C ASN A 114 8.39 12.43 0.25
#